data_AF-A0A4C1ZLJ5-F1
#
_entry.id   AF-A0A4C1ZLJ5-F1
#
_cell.length_a   1.000
_cell.length_b   1.000
_cell.length_c   1.000
_cell.angle_alpha   90.00
_cell.angle_beta   90.00
_cell.angle_gamma   90.00
#
_symmetry.space_group_name_H-M   'P 1'
#
loop_
_entity.id
_entity.type
_entity.pdbx_description
1 polymer ?
#
loop_
_entity_poly.entity_id
_entity_poly.type
_entity_poly.pdbx_seq_one_letter_code
_entity_poly.pdbx_strand_id
1 'polypeptide(L)'
;MYSASIKNNRGPSTLFFHLLVIAGINVMVILRANNVTIKNRRKHLGALGTELTKEYVQRRATMVSLPRKLKKNIRERLNINAENAAGNEMSSSSSTGGGSSCKICPAKIRRQSKTQCNLM
;
A
#
# COMPACT_ATOMS: atom_id res chain seq x y z
N MET A 1 -13.69 5.13 -21.45
CA MET A 1 -12.79 6.30 -21.41
C MET A 1 -12.02 6.27 -20.08
N TYR A 2 -10.72 6.59 -20.02
CA TYR A 2 -9.99 6.69 -18.74
C TYR A 2 -9.88 8.17 -18.39
N SER A 3 -10.41 8.55 -17.23
CA SER A 3 -10.32 9.92 -16.71
C SER A 3 -9.87 9.86 -15.25
N ALA A 4 -9.02 10.81 -14.86
CA ALA A 4 -8.61 11.04 -13.48
C ALA A 4 -9.29 12.28 -12.87
N SER A 5 -10.26 12.87 -13.58
CA SER A 5 -10.98 14.06 -13.12
C SER A 5 -11.74 13.75 -11.83
N ILE A 6 -11.61 14.64 -10.84
CA ILE A 6 -12.37 14.62 -9.59
C ILE A 6 -13.26 15.86 -9.52
N LYS A 7 -14.40 15.76 -8.83
CA LYS A 7 -15.23 16.93 -8.52
C LYS A 7 -14.44 17.84 -7.57
N ASN A 8 -14.02 19.01 -8.05
CA ASN A 8 -13.35 20.03 -7.26
C ASN A 8 -13.78 21.42 -7.73
N ASN A 9 -13.64 22.42 -6.86
CA ASN A 9 -13.97 23.83 -7.16
C ASN A 9 -12.71 24.68 -7.47
N ARG A 10 -11.56 24.04 -7.70
CA ARG A 10 -10.25 24.67 -7.88
C ARG A 10 -9.72 24.37 -9.29
N GLY A 11 -9.87 25.33 -10.21
CA GLY A 11 -9.40 25.21 -11.61
C GLY A 11 -8.02 24.55 -11.82
N PRO A 12 -6.97 24.91 -11.04
CA PRO A 12 -5.64 24.32 -11.20
C PRO A 12 -5.60 22.80 -10.99
N SER A 13 -6.44 22.28 -10.10
CA SER A 13 -6.49 20.84 -9.83
C SER A 13 -7.05 20.08 -11.02
N THR A 14 -8.04 20.65 -11.72
CA THR A 14 -8.60 20.07 -12.93
C THR A 14 -7.55 19.98 -14.03
N LEU A 15 -6.78 21.06 -14.24
CA LEU A 15 -5.69 21.08 -15.22
C LEU A 15 -4.65 20.00 -14.92
N PHE A 16 -4.24 19.86 -13.64
CA PHE A 16 -3.29 18.83 -13.22
C PHE A 16 -3.75 17.41 -13.59
N PHE A 17 -5.01 17.05 -13.31
CA PHE A 17 -5.52 15.71 -13.62
C PHE A 17 -5.62 15.46 -15.12
N HIS A 18 -5.92 16.48 -15.93
CA HIS A 18 -5.87 16.36 -17.39
C HIS A 18 -4.45 16.12 -17.89
N LEU A 19 -3.47 16.89 -17.39
CA LEU A 19 -2.06 16.69 -17.73
C LEU A 19 -1.59 15.27 -17.36
N LEU A 20 -1.99 14.77 -16.20
CA LEU A 20 -1.64 13.41 -15.76
C LEU A 20 -2.14 12.33 -16.72
N VAL A 21 -3.38 12.45 -17.21
CA VAL A 21 -3.95 11.50 -18.18
C VAL A 21 -3.22 11.58 -19.52
N ILE A 22 -2.95 12.80 -20.02
CA ILE A 22 -2.23 13.01 -21.28
C ILE A 22 -0.82 12.42 -21.19
N ALA A 23 -0.09 12.71 -20.11
CA ALA A 23 1.25 12.18 -19.89
C ALA A 23 1.27 10.64 -19.87
N GLY A 24 0.34 10.00 -19.16
CA GLY A 24 0.25 8.53 -19.11
C GLY A 24 -0.04 7.89 -20.48
N ILE A 25 -0.83 8.54 -21.33
CA ILE A 25 -1.07 8.08 -22.71
C ILE A 25 0.18 8.29 -23.57
N ASN A 26 0.83 9.45 -23.45
CA ASN A 26 2.04 9.76 -24.22
C ASN A 26 3.18 8.77 -23.93
N VAL A 27 3.39 8.42 -22.66
CA VAL A 27 4.36 7.38 -22.27
C VAL A 27 4.03 6.05 -22.94
N MET A 28 2.75 5.66 -22.99
CA MET A 28 2.31 4.43 -23.66
C MET A 28 2.60 4.47 -25.18
N VAL A 29 2.44 5.61 -25.83
CA VAL A 29 2.73 5.76 -27.27
C VAL A 29 4.23 5.64 -27.54
N ILE A 30 5.06 6.31 -26.73
CA ILE A 30 6.53 6.26 -26.86
C ILE A 30 7.04 4.83 -26.64
N LEU A 31 6.56 4.14 -25.62
CA LEU A 31 6.95 2.75 -25.35
C LEU A 31 6.55 1.80 -26.49
N ARG A 32 5.42 2.06 -27.18
CA ARG A 32 5.00 1.29 -28.36
C ARG A 32 5.91 1.55 -29.54
N ALA A 33 6.27 2.82 -29.77
CA ALA A 33 7.21 3.19 -30.82
C ALA A 33 8.60 2.55 -30.60
N ASN A 34 9.00 2.35 -29.34
CA ASN A 34 10.24 1.69 -28.98
C ASN A 34 10.14 0.14 -28.96
N ASN A 35 9.14 -0.46 -29.61
CA ASN A 35 8.91 -1.91 -29.68
C ASN A 35 8.79 -2.62 -28.32
N VAL A 36 8.49 -1.90 -27.24
CA VAL A 36 8.22 -2.52 -25.94
C VAL A 36 6.83 -3.14 -26.00
N THR A 37 6.72 -4.42 -25.68
CA THR A 37 5.43 -5.11 -25.64
C THR A 37 4.54 -4.53 -24.54
N ILE A 38 3.66 -3.60 -24.89
CA ILE A 38 2.76 -3.00 -23.92
C ILE A 38 1.48 -3.81 -23.79
N LYS A 39 1.16 -4.18 -22.56
CA LYS A 39 -0.15 -4.70 -22.18
C LYS A 39 -1.26 -3.69 -22.50
N ASN A 40 -2.51 -4.14 -22.56
CA ASN A 40 -3.67 -3.26 -22.74
C ASN A 40 -3.62 -2.03 -21.82
N ARG A 41 -4.10 -0.87 -22.30
CA ARG A 41 -4.01 0.45 -21.61
C ARG A 41 -4.31 0.39 -20.11
N ARG A 42 -5.31 -0.38 -19.68
CA ARG A 42 -5.65 -0.59 -18.26
C ARG A 42 -4.49 -1.12 -17.44
N LYS A 43 -3.84 -2.17 -17.94
CA LYS A 43 -2.75 -2.87 -17.26
C LYS A 43 -1.51 -1.98 -17.22
N HIS A 44 -1.24 -1.24 -18.30
CA HIS A 44 -0.15 -0.27 -18.34
C HIS A 44 -0.32 0.83 -17.30
N LEU A 45 -1.47 1.53 -17.29
CA LEU A 45 -1.72 2.60 -16.33
C LEU A 45 -1.75 2.10 -14.87
N GLY A 46 -2.29 0.89 -14.64
CA GLY A 46 -2.26 0.27 -13.31
C GLY A 46 -0.85 -0.08 -12.84
N ALA A 47 0.00 -0.60 -13.73
CA ALA A 47 1.40 -0.86 -13.43
C ALA A 47 2.16 0.44 -13.13
N LEU A 48 1.99 1.45 -13.98
CA LEU A 48 2.61 2.77 -13.82
C LEU A 48 2.24 3.41 -12.48
N GLY A 49 0.96 3.40 -12.10
CA GLY A 49 0.53 3.93 -10.80
C GLY A 49 1.11 3.17 -9.61
N THR A 50 1.28 1.85 -9.74
CA THR A 50 1.91 1.03 -8.70
C THR A 50 3.40 1.35 -8.58
N GLU A 51 4.08 1.55 -9.70
CA GLU A 51 5.51 1.87 -9.74
C GLU A 51 5.79 3.26 -9.16
N LEU A 52 5.02 4.27 -9.55
CA LEU A 52 5.14 5.65 -9.04
C LEU A 52 4.90 5.76 -7.53
N THR A 53 4.09 4.85 -6.96
CA THR A 53 3.76 4.88 -5.52
C THR A 53 4.59 3.92 -4.69
N LYS A 54 5.43 3.08 -5.31
CA LYS A 54 6.14 1.97 -4.66
C LYS A 54 7.00 2.44 -3.49
N GLU A 55 7.85 3.43 -3.70
CA GLU A 55 8.78 3.92 -2.67
C GLU A 55 8.03 4.52 -1.47
N TYR A 56 7.00 5.33 -1.73
CA TYR A 56 6.15 5.90 -0.69
C TYR A 56 5.47 4.81 0.14
N VAL A 57 4.91 3.80 -0.51
CA VAL A 57 4.23 2.68 0.15
C VAL A 57 5.21 1.84 0.96
N GLN A 58 6.42 1.59 0.46
CA GLN A 58 7.49 0.91 1.20
C GLN A 58 7.87 1.67 2.48
N ARG A 59 8.11 2.98 2.37
CA ARG A 59 8.41 3.84 3.52
C ARG A 59 7.26 3.85 4.53
N ARG A 60 6.01 3.84 4.07
CA ARG A 60 4.84 3.81 4.96
C ARG A 60 4.68 2.49 5.70
N ALA A 61 5.13 1.38 5.12
CA ALA A 61 5.05 0.06 5.75
C ALA A 61 5.92 -0.06 7.02
N THR A 62 6.99 0.72 7.13
CA THR A 62 7.88 0.73 8.31
C THR A 62 7.30 1.51 9.50
N MET A 63 6.30 2.37 9.27
CA MET A 63 5.72 3.22 10.32
C MET A 63 5.00 2.39 11.39
N VAL A 64 5.31 2.62 12.67
CA VAL A 64 4.69 1.89 13.81
C VAL A 64 3.18 2.12 13.89
N SER A 65 2.72 3.32 13.58
CA SER A 65 1.31 3.72 13.66
C SER A 65 0.41 3.10 12.59
N LEU A 66 0.98 2.49 11.54
CA LEU A 66 0.16 1.94 10.46
C LEU A 66 -0.59 0.67 10.94
N PRO A 67 -1.92 0.59 10.73
CA PRO A 67 -2.71 -0.58 11.11
C PRO A 67 -2.13 -1.89 10.59
N ARG A 68 -2.11 -2.93 11.44
CA ARG A 68 -1.51 -4.25 11.12
C ARG A 68 -2.04 -4.86 9.82
N LYS A 69 -3.36 -4.75 9.57
CA LYS A 69 -3.98 -5.23 8.32
C LYS A 69 -3.41 -4.54 7.08
N LEU A 70 -3.20 -3.22 7.15
CA LEU A 70 -2.62 -2.45 6.04
C LEU A 70 -1.16 -2.81 5.82
N LYS A 71 -0.36 -2.97 6.89
CA LYS A 71 1.02 -3.47 6.78
C LYS A 71 1.09 -4.82 6.08
N LYS A 72 0.23 -5.77 6.48
CA LYS A 72 0.15 -7.10 5.86
C LYS A 72 -0.17 -7.00 4.36
N ASN A 73 -1.22 -6.26 4.00
CA ASN A 73 -1.61 -6.06 2.60
C ASN A 73 -0.48 -5.42 1.76
N ILE A 74 0.26 -4.47 2.34
CA ILE A 74 1.39 -3.82 1.63
C ILE A 74 2.52 -4.82 1.42
N ARG A 75 2.91 -5.59 2.45
CA ARG A 75 3.96 -6.61 2.36
C ARG A 75 3.62 -7.66 1.29
N GLU A 76 2.37 -8.13 1.28
CA GLU A 76 1.85 -9.07 0.26
C GLU A 76 1.90 -8.48 -1.15
N ARG A 77 1.41 -7.25 -1.35
CA ARG A 77 1.37 -6.63 -2.69
C ARG A 77 2.75 -6.27 -3.25
N LEU A 78 3.73 -6.05 -2.39
CA LEU A 78 5.10 -5.74 -2.80
C LEU A 78 6.01 -6.97 -2.88
N ASN A 79 5.49 -8.17 -2.58
CA ASN A 79 6.28 -9.40 -2.44
C ASN A 79 7.53 -9.19 -1.57
N ILE A 80 7.41 -8.37 -0.52
CA ILE A 80 8.47 -8.22 0.47
C ILE A 80 8.37 -9.46 1.35
N ASN A 81 8.93 -10.56 0.86
CA ASN A 81 9.11 -11.77 1.64
C ASN A 81 9.90 -11.42 2.90
N ALA A 82 9.53 -12.09 3.99
CA ALA A 82 9.90 -11.80 5.37
C ALA A 82 11.41 -11.83 5.67
N GLU A 83 12.29 -12.05 4.70
CA GLU A 83 13.74 -12.14 4.89
C GLU A 83 14.40 -10.80 5.25
N ASN A 84 13.78 -9.67 4.89
CA ASN A 84 14.26 -8.34 5.31
C ASN A 84 13.46 -7.72 6.48
N ALA A 85 12.49 -8.46 7.03
CA ALA A 85 11.81 -8.11 8.29
C ALA A 85 12.49 -8.72 9.52
N ALA A 86 13.57 -9.50 9.32
CA ALA A 86 14.43 -10.04 10.37
C ALA A 86 15.25 -8.96 11.12
N GLY A 87 15.08 -7.67 10.79
CA GLY A 87 15.72 -6.56 11.49
C GLY A 87 14.87 -5.85 12.55
N ASN A 88 13.56 -6.08 12.67
CA ASN A 88 12.78 -5.43 13.76
C ASN A 88 11.41 -6.02 14.13
N GLU A 89 11.06 -7.24 13.71
CA GLU A 89 9.94 -7.97 14.32
C GLU A 89 10.48 -9.22 15.02
N MET A 90 11.17 -8.97 16.16
CA MET A 90 11.52 -9.97 17.15
C MET A 90 10.21 -10.60 17.70
N SER A 91 9.85 -11.74 17.13
CA SER A 91 9.09 -12.79 17.80
C SER A 91 10.07 -13.97 17.82
N SER A 92 10.51 -14.52 18.95
CA SER A 92 9.74 -14.92 20.12
C SER A 92 10.69 -15.51 21.19
N SER A 93 10.14 -15.68 22.41
CA SER A 93 10.67 -16.45 23.55
C SER A 93 11.44 -15.70 24.66
N SER A 94 10.77 -14.74 25.29
CA SER A 94 10.85 -14.63 26.76
C SER A 94 9.69 -13.80 27.30
N SER A 95 8.92 -14.41 28.18
CA SER A 95 7.97 -13.81 29.10
C SER A 95 8.47 -12.50 29.72
N THR A 96 7.82 -11.36 29.43
CA THR A 96 7.36 -10.36 30.42
C THR A 96 6.70 -9.15 29.73
N GLY A 97 5.43 -8.86 30.07
CA GLY A 97 5.03 -7.46 30.31
C GLY A 97 4.07 -6.72 29.37
N GLY A 98 3.48 -7.29 28.32
CA GLY A 98 2.52 -6.52 27.49
C GLY A 98 1.46 -7.35 26.78
N GLY A 99 0.27 -7.48 27.37
CA GLY A 99 -0.84 -8.20 26.73
C GLY A 99 -1.31 -7.53 25.44
N SER A 100 -1.47 -8.30 24.36
CA SER A 100 -2.13 -7.80 23.14
C SER A 100 -3.53 -7.30 23.46
N SER A 101 -3.99 -6.23 22.82
CA SER A 101 -5.35 -5.72 23.03
C SER A 101 -6.41 -6.78 22.69
N CYS A 102 -7.46 -6.87 23.51
CA CYS A 102 -8.61 -7.73 23.28
C CYS A 102 -9.23 -7.43 21.90
N LYS A 103 -9.49 -8.49 21.12
CA LYS A 103 -10.09 -8.38 19.77
C LYS A 103 -11.61 -8.15 19.80
N ILE A 104 -12.26 -8.46 20.92
CA ILE A 104 -13.72 -8.36 21.10
C ILE A 104 -14.09 -6.99 21.65
N CYS A 105 -13.26 -6.42 22.53
CA CYS A 105 -13.54 -5.13 23.14
C CYS A 105 -13.32 -3.97 22.15
N PRO A 106 -14.03 -2.84 22.35
CA PRO A 106 -13.81 -1.64 21.56
C PRO A 106 -12.35 -1.15 21.62
N ALA A 107 -11.80 -0.76 20.46
CA ALA A 107 -10.41 -0.31 20.34
C ALA A 107 -10.07 0.90 21.23
N LYS A 108 -11.06 1.79 21.49
CA LYS A 108 -10.88 2.98 22.33
C LYS A 108 -10.48 2.63 23.78
N ILE A 109 -10.96 1.51 24.30
CA ILE A 109 -10.71 1.07 25.68
C ILE A 109 -9.29 0.51 25.83
N ARG A 110 -8.68 0.04 24.73
CA ARG A 110 -7.34 -0.59 24.71
C ARG A 110 -7.15 -1.68 25.79
N ARG A 111 -8.23 -2.39 26.14
CA ARG A 111 -8.20 -3.46 27.15
C ARG A 111 -7.24 -4.55 26.70
N GLN A 112 -6.28 -4.91 27.55
CA GLN A 112 -5.37 -6.03 27.26
C GLN A 112 -6.07 -7.37 27.47
N SER A 113 -5.79 -8.34 26.59
CA SER A 113 -6.24 -9.72 26.76
C SER A 113 -5.33 -10.43 27.74
N LYS A 114 -5.92 -11.09 28.74
CA LYS A 114 -5.21 -11.94 29.71
C LYS A 114 -5.10 -13.39 29.24
N THR A 115 -5.96 -13.79 28.32
CA THR A 115 -6.07 -15.14 27.76
C THR A 115 -5.82 -15.09 26.26
N GLN A 116 -5.18 -16.14 25.73
CA GLN A 116 -5.03 -16.36 24.30
C GLN A 116 -5.89 -17.57 23.90
N CYS A 117 -6.58 -17.47 22.77
CA CYS A 117 -7.37 -18.58 22.24
C CYS A 117 -6.44 -19.48 21.42
N ASN A 118 -6.13 -20.66 21.93
CA ASN A 118 -5.50 -21.75 21.18
C ASN A 118 -6.61 -22.51 20.46
N LEU A 119 -7.01 -22.05 19.27
CA LEU A 119 -7.70 -22.93 18.34
C LEU A 119 -6.60 -23.67 17.57
N MET A 120 -6.44 -24.95 17.93
CA MET A 120 -5.67 -25.96 17.19
C MET A 120 -6.35 -26.24 15.86
#